data_AF-A0A7S3ERL7-F1
#
_entry.id   AF-A0A7S3ERL7-F1
#
_cell.length_a   1.000
_cell.length_b   1.000
_cell.length_c   1.000
_cell.angle_alpha   90.00
_cell.angle_beta   90.00
_cell.angle_gamma   90.00
#
_symmetry.space_group_name_H-M   'P 1'
#
loop_
_entity.id
_entity.type
_entity.pdbx_description
1 polymer ?
#
loop_
_entity_poly.entity_id
_entity_poly.type
_entity_poly.pdbx_seq_one_letter_code
_entity_poly.pdbx_strand_id
1 'polypeptide(L)'
;CKLPHVPPLVRLDFWERDAPGVVNVQEACDTSGMPVGSVMRAGIELLFSNLPDQVVSRASAAASRVYGSDGAPRDLVSVHMRWGDKWRESALLPAAAYVCAVHALRSHYRLAHDLTVFLTTEDPAALRAFRRVAPPSWHVVHYAPAVGQGDAWNPMRTHLDNSTHAPMHDALRSRGKSGLESLVALLLTLEARLFVLHSGSNWGRLIDELRLARLERQCGASSPNCTMPLMASLSAGDHGRTGHACSCTDTIDLSQPLVRDRVCSTCAEATHGAVASVRPETAASRRSKMRGCSP
;
A
#
# COMPACT_ATOMS: atom_id res chain seq x y z
N CYS A 1 13.54 4.54 45.06
CA CYS A 1 13.66 5.28 43.78
C CYS A 1 12.32 5.23 43.06
N LYS A 2 11.55 6.33 43.06
CA LYS A 2 10.29 6.43 42.33
C LYS A 2 10.60 6.72 40.86
N LEU A 3 10.26 5.79 39.97
CA LEU A 3 10.31 6.03 38.53
C LEU A 3 9.29 7.14 38.16
N PRO A 4 9.62 8.04 37.22
CA PRO A 4 8.67 9.04 36.75
C PRO A 4 7.50 8.36 36.02
N HIS A 5 6.32 8.94 36.20
CA HIS A 5 5.08 8.55 35.55
C HIS A 5 5.22 8.78 34.03
N VAL A 6 5.39 7.70 33.26
CA VAL A 6 5.30 7.75 31.80
C VAL A 6 3.81 7.71 31.44
N PRO A 7 3.25 8.68 30.68
CA PRO A 7 1.88 8.59 30.21
C PRO A 7 1.74 7.39 29.25
N PRO A 8 0.60 6.69 29.24
CA PRO A 8 0.43 5.53 28.37
C PRO A 8 0.53 5.96 26.90
N LEU A 9 1.43 5.31 26.15
CA LEU A 9 1.42 5.28 24.69
C LEU A 9 0.07 4.68 24.27
N VAL A 10 -0.80 5.56 23.75
CA VAL A 10 -2.04 5.29 22.99
C VAL A 10 -2.73 3.97 23.35
N ARG A 11 -3.56 4.01 24.39
CA ARG A 11 -4.50 2.93 24.72
C ARG A 11 -5.66 2.99 23.72
N LEU A 12 -5.70 2.05 22.77
CA LEU A 12 -6.78 1.90 21.81
C LEU A 12 -7.84 0.95 22.38
N ASP A 13 -8.86 1.51 23.03
CA ASP A 13 -10.08 0.79 23.38
C ASP A 13 -11.18 1.05 22.31
N PHE A 14 -12.03 0.04 22.05
CA PHE A 14 -13.35 0.05 21.34
C PHE A 14 -13.49 -0.11 19.81
N TRP A 15 -14.24 -1.14 19.37
CA TRP A 15 -15.65 -1.06 18.86
C TRP A 15 -16.27 -2.44 18.50
N GLU A 16 -17.62 -2.47 18.43
CA GLU A 16 -18.54 -3.63 18.33
C GLU A 16 -19.39 -3.58 17.02
N ARG A 17 -19.88 -4.77 16.59
CA ARG A 17 -20.96 -5.11 15.60
C ARG A 17 -20.63 -5.59 14.18
N ASP A 18 -21.11 -6.83 13.98
CA ASP A 18 -21.73 -7.51 12.83
C ASP A 18 -20.95 -7.72 11.51
N ALA A 19 -20.36 -8.91 11.35
CA ALA A 19 -20.20 -9.57 10.05
C ALA A 19 -20.10 -11.12 10.19
N PRO A 20 -20.72 -11.90 9.29
CA PRO A 20 -20.77 -13.37 9.38
C PRO A 20 -19.69 -14.08 8.55
N GLY A 21 -19.34 -15.31 8.99
CA GLY A 21 -18.78 -16.37 8.14
C GLY A 21 -17.29 -16.69 8.36
N VAL A 22 -17.00 -17.65 9.24
CA VAL A 22 -15.66 -18.23 9.41
C VAL A 22 -15.45 -19.35 8.39
N VAL A 23 -14.44 -19.22 7.52
CA VAL A 23 -13.96 -20.30 6.64
C VAL A 23 -12.80 -21.01 7.33
N ASN A 24 -12.87 -22.34 7.42
CA ASN A 24 -11.87 -23.17 8.09
C ASN A 24 -10.76 -23.52 7.09
N VAL A 25 -9.54 -23.00 7.31
CA VAL A 25 -8.36 -23.31 6.48
C VAL A 25 -7.44 -24.23 7.27
N GLN A 26 -7.04 -25.36 6.69
CA GLN A 26 -6.00 -26.21 7.25
C GLN A 26 -4.62 -25.54 7.03
N GLU A 27 -4.12 -24.85 8.06
CA GLU A 27 -2.75 -24.34 8.09
C GLU A 27 -1.75 -25.52 8.12
N ALA A 28 -0.63 -25.38 7.40
CA ALA A 28 0.46 -26.34 7.50
C ALA A 28 1.06 -26.29 8.92
N CYS A 29 1.14 -27.44 9.58
CA CYS A 29 1.82 -27.58 10.86
C CYS A 29 3.33 -27.77 10.69
N ASP A 30 4.13 -27.24 11.62
CA ASP A 30 5.54 -27.54 11.74
C ASP A 30 5.78 -28.93 12.37
N THR A 31 7.05 -29.30 12.59
CA THR A 31 7.44 -30.58 13.19
C THR A 31 6.96 -30.77 14.63
N SER A 32 6.51 -29.70 15.30
CA SER A 32 5.91 -29.72 16.63
C SER A 32 4.37 -29.82 16.61
N GLY A 33 3.76 -29.81 15.42
CA GLY A 33 2.31 -29.80 15.25
C GLY A 33 1.69 -28.40 15.38
N MET A 34 2.49 -27.35 15.58
CA MET A 34 1.99 -25.98 15.62
C MET A 34 1.82 -25.43 14.22
N PRO A 35 0.74 -24.68 13.92
CA PRO A 35 0.63 -24.01 12.64
C PRO A 35 1.85 -23.09 12.40
N VAL A 36 2.47 -23.17 11.22
CA VAL A 36 3.65 -22.38 10.86
C VAL A 36 3.40 -20.87 11.05
N GLY A 37 2.15 -20.44 10.83
CA GLY A 37 1.70 -19.08 11.10
C GLY A 37 1.89 -18.65 12.57
N SER A 38 1.57 -19.51 13.53
CA SER A 38 1.70 -19.21 14.96
C SER A 38 3.14 -18.95 15.39
N VAL A 39 4.09 -19.75 14.88
CA VAL A 39 5.53 -19.58 15.20
C VAL A 39 6.06 -18.28 14.61
N MET A 40 5.73 -17.99 13.35
CA MET A 40 6.14 -16.75 12.69
C MET A 40 5.56 -15.52 13.42
N ARG A 41 4.28 -15.57 13.81
CA ARG A 41 3.63 -14.50 14.58
C ARG A 41 4.28 -14.29 15.95
N ALA A 42 4.59 -15.36 16.69
CA ALA A 42 5.27 -15.25 17.98
C ALA A 42 6.68 -14.65 17.84
N GLY A 43 7.43 -15.03 16.79
CA GLY A 43 8.73 -14.44 16.49
C GLY A 43 8.63 -12.95 16.16
N ILE A 44 7.63 -12.57 15.36
CA ILE A 44 7.34 -11.17 15.04
C ILE A 44 6.93 -10.40 16.30
N GLU A 45 6.03 -10.93 17.12
CA GLU A 45 5.64 -10.34 18.40
C GLU A 45 6.87 -10.10 19.29
N LEU A 46 7.76 -11.08 19.40
CA LEU A 46 9.01 -10.94 20.15
C LEU A 46 9.88 -9.82 19.59
N LEU A 47 10.10 -9.78 18.26
CA LEU A 47 10.93 -8.76 17.61
C LEU A 47 10.38 -7.33 17.80
N PHE A 48 9.06 -7.17 17.84
CA PHE A 48 8.41 -5.86 17.96
C PHE A 48 7.97 -5.53 19.40
N SER A 49 8.09 -6.46 20.35
CA SER A 49 7.76 -6.23 21.76
C SER A 49 8.71 -5.27 22.48
N ASN A 50 9.97 -5.20 22.01
CA ASN A 50 11.05 -4.44 22.66
C ASN A 50 11.81 -3.61 21.62
N LEU A 51 11.09 -2.73 20.91
CA LEU A 51 11.73 -1.80 19.99
C LEU A 51 12.63 -0.82 20.77
N PRO A 52 13.83 -0.51 20.27
CA PRO A 52 14.69 0.49 20.90
C PRO A 52 13.99 1.85 20.98
N ASP A 53 14.19 2.60 22.08
CA ASP A 53 13.58 3.92 22.30
C ASP A 53 13.77 4.88 21.13
N GLN A 54 14.92 4.80 20.46
CA GLN A 54 15.20 5.60 19.28
C GLN A 54 14.22 5.32 18.12
N VAL A 55 13.84 4.06 17.92
CA VAL A 55 12.86 3.67 16.89
C VAL A 55 11.49 4.21 17.29
N VAL A 56 11.08 4.02 18.55
CA VAL A 56 9.79 4.48 19.06
C VAL A 56 9.65 6.00 18.97
N SER A 57 10.67 6.74 19.42
CA SER A 57 10.69 8.21 19.34
C SER A 57 10.62 8.71 17.90
N ARG A 58 11.38 8.09 16.98
CA ARG A 58 11.31 8.46 15.55
C ARG A 58 9.98 8.12 14.92
N ALA A 59 9.40 6.98 15.24
CA ALA A 59 8.08 6.58 14.74
C ALA A 59 6.98 7.52 15.24
N SER A 60 7.00 7.89 16.53
CA SER A 60 6.07 8.87 17.09
C SER A 60 6.20 10.26 16.43
N ALA A 61 7.43 10.74 16.22
CA ALA A 61 7.67 11.99 15.50
C ALA A 61 7.25 11.91 14.02
N ALA A 62 7.43 10.76 13.37
CA ALA A 62 6.97 10.52 12.01
C ALA A 62 5.44 10.50 11.94
N ALA A 63 4.76 9.77 12.83
CA ALA A 63 3.31 9.73 12.92
C ALA A 63 2.72 11.13 13.12
N SER A 64 3.29 11.93 14.04
CA SER A 64 2.84 13.32 14.27
C SER A 64 2.99 14.21 13.03
N ARG A 65 4.04 13.99 12.22
CA ARG A 65 4.26 14.75 10.97
C ARG A 65 3.36 14.30 9.83
N VAL A 66 3.07 13.00 9.74
CA VAL A 66 2.31 12.41 8.63
C VAL A 66 0.81 12.52 8.88
N TYR A 67 0.37 12.29 10.12
CA TYR A 67 -1.04 12.22 10.49
C TYR A 67 -1.53 13.41 11.34
N GLY A 68 -0.62 14.25 11.84
CA GLY A 68 -0.95 15.34 12.76
C GLY A 68 -0.98 14.90 14.23
N SER A 69 -1.36 15.83 15.11
CA SER A 69 -1.42 15.60 16.56
C SER A 69 -2.48 14.57 16.98
N ASP A 70 -3.51 14.40 16.17
CA ASP A 70 -4.65 13.53 16.47
C ASP A 70 -4.37 12.06 16.12
N GLY A 71 -3.21 11.79 15.52
CA GLY A 71 -2.81 10.45 15.10
C GLY A 71 -3.48 10.01 13.80
N ALA A 72 -3.31 8.73 13.46
CA ALA A 72 -3.87 8.15 12.25
C ALA A 72 -5.41 8.24 12.24
N PRO A 73 -6.04 8.68 11.13
CA PRO A 73 -7.48 8.76 11.05
C PRO A 73 -8.12 7.36 11.06
N ARG A 74 -9.36 7.26 11.55
CA ARG A 74 -10.04 5.96 11.77
C ARG A 74 -10.33 5.19 10.47
N ASP A 75 -10.43 5.90 9.36
CA ASP A 75 -10.70 5.38 8.02
C ASP A 75 -9.41 5.26 7.18
N LEU A 76 -8.24 5.30 7.83
CA LEU A 76 -6.95 5.14 7.17
C LEU A 76 -6.85 3.80 6.43
N VAL A 77 -6.56 3.88 5.13
CA VAL A 77 -6.18 2.72 4.30
C VAL A 77 -4.67 2.77 4.05
N SER A 78 -3.97 1.72 4.45
CA SER A 78 -2.55 1.54 4.14
C SER A 78 -2.39 0.82 2.82
N VAL A 79 -1.58 1.39 1.93
CA VAL A 79 -1.25 0.82 0.63
C VAL A 79 0.26 0.59 0.57
N HIS A 80 0.68 -0.62 0.23
CA HIS A 80 2.09 -0.93 0.00
C HIS A 80 2.34 -1.26 -1.47
N MET A 81 3.03 -0.35 -2.17
CA MET A 81 3.43 -0.50 -3.57
C MET A 81 4.90 -0.89 -3.67
N ARG A 82 5.15 -2.14 -4.03
CA ARG A 82 6.50 -2.66 -4.27
C ARG A 82 6.87 -2.51 -5.74
N TRP A 83 7.60 -1.43 -6.07
CA TRP A 83 8.24 -1.25 -7.37
C TRP A 83 9.77 -1.41 -7.20
N GLY A 84 10.61 -0.55 -7.77
CA GLY A 84 12.06 -0.69 -7.73
C GLY A 84 12.55 -1.95 -8.44
N ASP A 85 13.47 -2.67 -7.81
CA ASP A 85 14.09 -3.91 -8.27
C ASP A 85 13.15 -5.12 -8.35
N LYS A 86 11.91 -5.01 -7.87
CA LYS A 86 10.95 -6.11 -7.82
C LYS A 86 10.59 -6.71 -9.18
N TRP A 87 10.76 -5.95 -10.27
CA TRP A 87 10.55 -6.43 -11.65
C TRP A 87 11.39 -7.68 -11.97
N ARG A 88 12.50 -7.89 -11.26
CA ARG A 88 13.37 -9.07 -11.40
C ARG A 88 12.74 -10.35 -10.86
N GLU A 89 11.77 -10.23 -9.97
CA GLU A 89 11.09 -11.35 -9.31
C GLU A 89 9.68 -11.58 -9.88
N SER A 90 8.97 -10.51 -10.25
CA SER A 90 7.61 -10.57 -10.77
C SER A 90 7.28 -9.33 -11.59
N ALA A 91 6.25 -9.40 -12.46
CA ALA A 91 5.74 -8.20 -13.12
C ALA A 91 5.28 -7.16 -12.07
N LEU A 92 5.55 -5.88 -12.34
CA LEU A 92 5.11 -4.80 -11.45
C LEU A 92 3.64 -4.48 -11.73
N LEU A 93 2.85 -4.35 -10.66
CA LEU A 93 1.45 -3.95 -10.79
C LEU A 93 1.32 -2.44 -11.07
N PRO A 94 0.42 -2.04 -11.99
CA PRO A 94 0.15 -0.63 -12.24
C PRO A 94 -0.49 0.03 -11.01
N ALA A 95 -0.25 1.33 -10.82
CA ALA A 95 -0.81 2.10 -9.72
C ALA A 95 -2.35 2.08 -9.69
N ALA A 96 -2.99 2.00 -10.87
CA ALA A 96 -4.44 1.90 -11.00
C ALA A 96 -5.02 0.66 -10.29
N ALA A 97 -4.31 -0.48 -10.28
CA ALA A 97 -4.76 -1.68 -9.58
C ALA A 97 -4.88 -1.45 -8.06
N TYR A 98 -3.92 -0.73 -7.47
CA TYR A 98 -3.98 -0.36 -6.06
C TYR A 98 -5.13 0.62 -5.77
N VAL A 99 -5.37 1.59 -6.64
CA VAL A 99 -6.51 2.53 -6.48
C VAL A 99 -7.86 1.82 -6.61
N CYS A 100 -8.02 0.90 -7.58
CA CYS A 100 -9.21 0.06 -7.68
C CYS A 100 -9.43 -0.76 -6.40
N ALA A 101 -8.36 -1.34 -5.82
CA ALA A 101 -8.44 -2.08 -4.55
C ALA A 101 -8.89 -1.21 -3.38
N VAL A 102 -8.37 0.02 -3.26
CA VAL A 102 -8.82 0.98 -2.24
C VAL A 102 -10.30 1.35 -2.45
N HIS A 103 -10.75 1.56 -3.69
CA HIS A 103 -12.16 1.79 -3.99
C HIS A 103 -13.06 0.62 -3.58
N ALA A 104 -12.61 -0.61 -3.82
CA ALA A 104 -13.36 -1.81 -3.44
C ALA A 104 -13.50 -1.91 -1.92
N LEU A 105 -12.41 -1.67 -1.17
CA LEU A 105 -12.46 -1.59 0.29
C LEU A 105 -13.37 -0.46 0.78
N ARG A 106 -13.28 0.74 0.18
CA ARG A 106 -14.15 1.88 0.51
C ARG A 106 -15.63 1.50 0.38
N SER A 107 -16.00 0.89 -0.75
CA SER A 107 -17.39 0.47 -1.01
C SER A 107 -17.84 -0.62 -0.05
N HIS A 108 -17.00 -1.61 0.22
CA HIS A 108 -17.32 -2.72 1.13
C HIS A 108 -17.55 -2.23 2.56
N TYR A 109 -16.68 -1.34 3.07
CA TYR A 109 -16.75 -0.81 4.42
C TYR A 109 -17.58 0.47 4.56
N ARG A 110 -18.18 0.96 3.46
CA ARG A 110 -18.95 2.23 3.42
C ARG A 110 -18.16 3.41 3.99
N LEU A 111 -16.86 3.48 3.70
CA LEU A 111 -16.01 4.58 4.14
C LEU A 111 -16.40 5.87 3.41
N ALA A 112 -15.99 7.01 3.96
CA ALA A 112 -16.20 8.32 3.37
C ALA A 112 -15.53 8.45 1.99
N HIS A 113 -16.00 9.41 1.19
CA HIS A 113 -15.43 9.67 -0.13
C HIS A 113 -14.04 10.33 -0.07
N ASP A 114 -13.78 11.06 1.00
CA ASP A 114 -12.56 11.81 1.34
C ASP A 114 -11.71 11.05 2.38
N LEU A 115 -11.34 9.82 2.05
CA LEU A 115 -10.51 9.00 2.92
C LEU A 115 -9.02 9.37 2.85
N THR A 116 -8.29 9.03 3.92
CA THR A 116 -6.83 9.14 3.96
C THR A 116 -6.19 7.83 3.51
N VAL A 117 -5.22 7.92 2.61
CA VAL A 117 -4.39 6.79 2.18
C VAL A 117 -2.96 7.00 2.64
N PHE A 118 -2.45 6.10 3.46
CA PHE A 118 -1.01 6.04 3.73
C PHE A 118 -0.34 5.13 2.70
N LEU A 119 0.44 5.73 1.81
CA LEU A 119 1.20 5.01 0.79
C LEU A 119 2.63 4.78 1.25
N THR A 120 3.01 3.51 1.37
CA THR A 120 4.40 3.08 1.59
C THR A 120 4.99 2.48 0.32
N THR A 121 6.14 3.02 -0.08
CA THR A 121 6.94 2.56 -1.22
C THR A 121 8.35 3.10 -1.09
N GLU A 122 9.34 2.28 -1.44
CA GLU A 122 10.73 2.72 -1.62
C GLU A 122 10.92 3.52 -2.92
N ASP A 123 9.95 3.50 -3.83
CA ASP A 123 10.16 3.96 -5.20
C ASP A 123 9.45 5.30 -5.47
N PRO A 124 10.19 6.39 -5.72
CA PRO A 124 9.59 7.70 -5.95
C PRO A 124 8.69 7.76 -7.19
N ALA A 125 8.90 6.91 -8.21
CA ALA A 125 7.99 6.90 -9.36
C ALA A 125 6.69 6.13 -9.08
N ALA A 126 6.70 5.12 -8.20
CA ALA A 126 5.47 4.48 -7.73
C ALA A 126 4.58 5.47 -6.98
N LEU A 127 5.17 6.27 -6.07
CA LEU A 127 4.48 7.34 -5.35
C LEU A 127 3.84 8.34 -6.31
N ARG A 128 4.57 8.80 -7.33
CA ARG A 128 4.03 9.71 -8.35
C ARG A 128 2.92 9.07 -9.18
N ALA A 129 3.11 7.82 -9.60
CA ALA A 129 2.13 7.09 -10.40
C ALA A 129 0.81 6.93 -9.63
N PHE A 130 0.88 6.56 -8.35
CA PHE A 130 -0.29 6.45 -7.48
C PHE A 130 -1.02 7.78 -7.33
N ARG A 131 -0.29 8.86 -6.99
CA ARG A 131 -0.88 10.19 -6.85
C ARG A 131 -1.54 10.71 -8.13
N ARG A 132 -1.04 10.32 -9.30
CA ARG A 132 -1.61 10.71 -10.59
C ARG A 132 -2.97 10.06 -10.85
N VAL A 133 -3.18 8.83 -10.38
CA VAL A 133 -4.40 8.05 -10.64
C VAL A 133 -5.35 8.01 -9.45
N ALA A 134 -4.90 8.40 -8.26
CA ALA A 134 -5.75 8.53 -7.09
C ALA A 134 -6.79 9.65 -7.28
N PRO A 135 -8.04 9.46 -6.81
CA PRO A 135 -9.04 10.51 -6.78
C PRO A 135 -8.53 11.78 -6.08
N PRO A 136 -8.86 12.98 -6.60
CA PRO A 136 -8.42 14.23 -5.99
C PRO A 136 -9.03 14.47 -4.60
N SER A 137 -10.11 13.76 -4.24
CA SER A 137 -10.72 13.82 -2.91
C SER A 137 -9.92 13.05 -1.85
N TRP A 138 -8.98 12.19 -2.23
CA TRP A 138 -8.21 11.40 -1.26
C TRP A 138 -7.04 12.18 -0.71
N HIS A 139 -6.81 12.03 0.59
CA HIS A 139 -5.62 12.57 1.24
C HIS A 139 -4.48 11.53 1.20
N VAL A 140 -3.64 11.59 0.15
CA VAL A 140 -2.53 10.65 -0.03
C VAL A 140 -1.27 11.12 0.70
N VAL A 141 -1.04 10.54 1.88
CA VAL A 141 0.11 10.78 2.75
C VAL A 141 1.16 9.69 2.62
N HIS A 142 2.41 10.01 2.94
CA HIS A 142 3.53 9.07 2.91
C HIS A 142 4.63 9.55 3.86
N TYR A 143 5.50 8.64 4.27
CA TYR A 143 6.70 8.98 5.04
C TYR A 143 7.89 9.21 4.11
N ALA A 144 8.15 10.48 3.75
CA ALA A 144 9.16 10.87 2.76
C ALA A 144 10.57 10.27 2.98
N PRO A 145 11.11 10.17 4.22
CA PRO A 145 12.43 9.58 4.44
C PRO A 145 12.57 8.10 4.06
N ALA A 146 11.46 7.36 3.94
CA ALA A 146 11.47 5.96 3.50
C ALA A 146 11.34 5.80 1.97
N VAL A 147 11.05 6.89 1.24
CA VAL A 147 11.06 6.88 -0.21
C VAL A 147 12.50 7.06 -0.66
N GLY A 148 13.01 6.07 -1.39
CA GLY A 148 14.37 6.08 -1.92
C GLY A 148 14.61 7.27 -2.84
N GLN A 149 15.89 7.54 -3.13
CA GLN A 149 16.26 8.61 -4.04
C GLN A 149 15.94 8.27 -5.51
N GLY A 150 15.66 6.98 -5.78
CA GLY A 150 15.44 6.45 -7.13
C GLY A 150 16.70 6.43 -7.99
N ASP A 151 16.57 5.89 -9.20
CA ASP A 151 17.51 6.19 -10.29
C ASP A 151 17.26 7.62 -10.81
N ALA A 152 18.17 8.12 -11.66
CA ALA A 152 18.08 9.43 -12.32
C ALA A 152 16.63 9.85 -12.56
N TRP A 153 16.21 10.95 -11.94
CA TRP A 153 14.82 11.38 -11.83
C TRP A 153 14.10 11.33 -13.20
N ASN A 154 13.35 10.26 -13.46
CA ASN A 154 12.50 10.13 -14.63
C ASN A 154 11.03 10.31 -14.22
N PRO A 155 10.40 11.47 -14.50
CA PRO A 155 9.01 11.73 -14.13
C PRO A 155 8.01 10.89 -14.94
N MET A 156 8.43 10.31 -16.06
CA MET A 156 7.61 9.50 -16.95
C MET A 156 7.70 8.00 -16.65
N ARG A 157 8.54 7.59 -15.69
CA ARG A 157 8.71 6.17 -15.36
C ARG A 157 7.41 5.55 -14.85
N THR A 158 7.14 4.35 -15.32
CA THR A 158 5.94 3.55 -15.09
C THR A 158 6.31 2.16 -14.54
N HIS A 159 5.30 1.33 -14.29
CA HIS A 159 5.46 -0.07 -13.88
C HIS A 159 6.13 -0.95 -14.96
N LEU A 160 6.16 -0.49 -16.23
CA LEU A 160 6.79 -1.23 -17.32
C LEU A 160 8.30 -0.99 -17.41
N ASP A 161 8.81 -0.01 -16.67
CA ASP A 161 10.22 0.38 -16.70
C ASP A 161 11.01 -0.37 -15.62
N ASN A 162 12.04 -1.09 -16.07
CA ASN A 162 12.93 -1.85 -15.21
C ASN A 162 13.90 -0.95 -14.44
N SER A 163 13.47 -0.49 -13.27
CA SER A 163 14.28 0.33 -12.34
C SER A 163 15.55 -0.42 -11.91
N THR A 164 16.70 0.23 -11.96
CA THR A 164 17.94 -0.30 -11.35
C THR A 164 18.01 -0.02 -9.85
N HIS A 165 17.11 0.83 -9.34
CA HIS A 165 16.99 1.16 -7.94
C HIS A 165 16.66 -0.07 -7.08
N ALA A 166 17.56 -0.41 -6.15
CA ALA A 166 17.36 -1.48 -5.17
C ALA A 166 17.50 -0.93 -3.74
N PRO A 167 16.57 -1.25 -2.81
CA PRO A 167 16.65 -0.81 -1.41
C PRO A 167 17.99 -1.14 -0.73
N MET A 168 18.62 -2.24 -1.12
CA MET A 168 19.93 -2.64 -0.60
C MET A 168 21.04 -1.65 -0.95
N HIS A 169 20.99 -1.01 -2.13
CA HIS A 169 21.95 0.03 -2.50
C HIS A 169 21.75 1.29 -1.66
N ASP A 170 20.49 1.65 -1.38
CA ASP A 170 20.17 2.78 -0.49
C ASP A 170 20.61 2.50 0.95
N ALA A 171 20.41 1.29 1.45
CA ALA A 171 20.87 0.87 2.78
C ALA A 171 22.38 0.95 2.89
N LEU A 172 23.11 0.44 1.89
CA LEU A 172 24.57 0.52 1.86
C LEU A 172 25.06 1.98 1.83
N ARG A 173 24.51 2.81 0.92
CA ARG A 173 24.90 4.22 0.76
C ARG A 173 24.60 5.05 2.01
N SER A 174 23.48 4.77 2.66
CA SER A 174 23.02 5.49 3.84
C SER A 174 23.57 4.93 5.16
N ARG A 175 24.46 3.92 5.10
CA ARG A 175 25.01 3.22 6.28
C ARG A 175 23.90 2.71 7.21
N GLY A 176 22.87 2.12 6.62
CA GLY A 176 21.72 1.54 7.33
C GLY A 176 20.62 2.54 7.71
N LYS A 177 20.81 3.85 7.49
CA LYS A 177 19.77 4.84 7.81
C LYS A 177 18.46 4.57 7.07
N SER A 178 18.50 4.20 5.79
CA SER A 178 17.27 3.87 5.04
C SER A 178 16.53 2.68 5.64
N GLY A 179 17.23 1.68 6.18
CA GLY A 179 16.60 0.55 6.87
C GLY A 179 15.81 0.99 8.11
N LEU A 180 16.35 1.95 8.87
CA LEU A 180 15.62 2.55 10.00
C LEU A 180 14.39 3.34 9.51
N GLU A 181 14.50 4.09 8.42
CA GLU A 181 13.34 4.82 7.86
C GLU A 181 12.28 3.85 7.30
N SER A 182 12.67 2.72 6.71
CA SER A 182 11.76 1.64 6.30
C SER A 182 11.04 1.02 7.49
N LEU A 183 11.74 0.83 8.62
CA LEU A 183 11.12 0.35 9.86
C LEU A 183 10.11 1.36 10.41
N VAL A 184 10.41 2.66 10.38
CA VAL A 184 9.46 3.72 10.74
C VAL A 184 8.23 3.69 9.83
N ALA A 185 8.42 3.59 8.51
CA ALA A 185 7.32 3.47 7.57
C ALA A 185 6.46 2.23 7.81
N LEU A 186 7.07 1.09 8.18
CA LEU A 186 6.35 -0.12 8.57
C LEU A 186 5.45 0.13 9.79
N LEU A 187 5.96 0.77 10.84
CA LEU A 187 5.16 1.11 12.02
C LEU A 187 3.99 2.05 11.68
N LEU A 188 4.24 3.08 10.87
CA LEU A 188 3.19 3.97 10.37
C LEU A 188 2.14 3.23 9.53
N THR A 189 2.56 2.23 8.75
CA THR A 189 1.66 1.39 7.94
C THR A 189 0.69 0.63 8.84
N LEU A 190 1.18 0.11 9.97
CA LEU A 190 0.39 -0.68 10.92
C LEU A 190 -0.64 0.14 11.69
N GLU A 191 -0.60 1.47 11.65
CA GLU A 191 -1.64 2.33 12.24
C GLU A 191 -2.98 2.24 11.50
N ALA A 192 -2.98 1.80 10.24
CA ALA A 192 -4.19 1.62 9.46
C ALA A 192 -5.02 0.43 9.92
N ARG A 193 -6.32 0.46 9.59
CA ARG A 193 -7.24 -0.66 9.80
C ARG A 193 -7.41 -1.50 8.55
N LEU A 194 -7.23 -0.91 7.37
CA LEU A 194 -7.47 -1.54 6.08
C LEU A 194 -6.18 -1.53 5.27
N PHE A 195 -5.95 -2.60 4.51
CA PHE A 195 -4.68 -2.83 3.85
C PHE A 195 -4.86 -3.25 2.39
N VAL A 196 -4.07 -2.63 1.51
CA VAL A 196 -3.87 -3.08 0.12
C VAL A 196 -2.40 -3.43 -0.03
N LEU A 197 -2.09 -4.72 -0.13
CA LEU A 197 -0.71 -5.21 -0.15
C LEU A 197 -0.46 -6.07 -1.38
N HIS A 198 0.78 -6.08 -1.84
CA HIS A 198 1.25 -7.01 -2.87
C HIS A 198 1.75 -8.33 -2.20
N SER A 199 1.01 -9.42 -2.35
CA SER A 199 1.32 -10.72 -1.70
C SER A 199 2.63 -11.36 -2.17
N GLY A 200 3.05 -11.06 -3.40
CA GLY A 200 4.35 -11.45 -3.91
C GLY A 200 5.53 -10.71 -3.27
N SER A 201 5.31 -9.68 -2.45
CA SER A 201 6.38 -8.93 -1.78
C SER A 201 6.61 -9.46 -0.35
N ASN A 202 7.86 -9.74 0.01
CA ASN A 202 8.24 -10.08 1.39
C ASN A 202 7.77 -9.02 2.38
N TRP A 203 7.84 -7.74 2.00
CA TRP A 203 7.38 -6.64 2.85
C TRP A 203 5.87 -6.62 3.02
N GLY A 204 5.12 -6.95 1.94
CA GLY A 204 3.67 -7.12 2.00
C GLY A 204 3.27 -8.26 2.94
N ARG A 205 3.94 -9.42 2.85
CA ARG A 205 3.71 -10.54 3.78
C ARG A 205 4.05 -10.20 5.22
N LEU A 206 5.17 -9.51 5.46
CA LEU A 206 5.55 -9.07 6.81
C LEU A 206 4.48 -8.15 7.42
N ILE A 207 3.98 -7.18 6.66
CA ILE A 207 2.88 -6.30 7.10
C ILE A 207 1.63 -7.13 7.44
N ASP A 208 1.31 -8.11 6.60
CA ASP A 208 0.16 -8.99 6.78
C ASP A 208 0.26 -9.80 8.08
N GLU A 209 1.39 -10.46 8.32
CA GLU A 209 1.62 -11.20 9.57
C GLU A 209 1.58 -10.30 10.81
N LEU A 210 2.18 -9.10 10.73
CA LEU A 210 2.18 -8.12 11.82
C LEU A 210 0.78 -7.64 12.17
N ARG A 211 -0.07 -7.32 11.17
CA ARG A 211 -1.44 -6.88 11.44
C ARG A 211 -2.28 -8.01 12.05
N LEU A 212 -2.08 -9.25 11.59
CA LEU A 212 -2.80 -10.43 12.10
C LEU A 212 -2.42 -10.70 13.56
N ALA A 213 -1.12 -10.68 13.88
CA ALA A 213 -0.62 -10.83 15.25
C ALA A 213 -1.18 -9.74 16.19
N ARG A 214 -1.26 -8.48 15.72
CA ARG A 214 -1.86 -7.39 16.49
C ARG A 214 -3.33 -7.64 16.79
N LEU A 215 -4.12 -8.07 15.79
CA LEU A 215 -5.55 -8.32 15.93
C LEU A 215 -5.83 -9.48 16.88
N GLU A 216 -5.09 -10.57 16.74
CA GLU A 216 -5.21 -11.75 17.61
C GLU A 216 -5.01 -11.36 19.09
N ARG A 217 -4.00 -10.54 19.38
CA ARG A 217 -3.77 -10.03 20.74
C ARG A 217 -4.91 -9.14 21.24
N GLN A 218 -5.47 -8.29 20.38
CA GLN A 218 -6.55 -7.38 20.75
C GLN A 218 -7.87 -8.12 21.01
N CYS A 219 -8.10 -9.18 20.26
CA CYS A 219 -9.37 -9.90 20.29
C CYS A 219 -9.38 -11.06 21.29
N GLY A 220 -8.20 -11.60 21.62
CA GLY A 220 -8.09 -12.78 22.46
C GLY A 220 -8.73 -14.02 21.83
N ALA A 221 -8.51 -15.18 22.44
CA ALA A 221 -9.05 -16.45 21.94
C ALA A 221 -10.60 -16.56 22.06
N SER A 222 -11.25 -15.61 22.73
CA SER A 222 -12.64 -15.75 23.21
C SER A 222 -13.59 -14.65 22.73
N SER A 223 -13.16 -13.73 21.86
CA SER A 223 -14.06 -12.70 21.31
C SER A 223 -14.66 -13.15 19.98
N PRO A 224 -15.89 -13.71 19.96
CA PRO A 224 -16.55 -14.10 18.72
C PRO A 224 -16.89 -12.91 17.81
N ASN A 225 -16.74 -11.68 18.31
CA ASN A 225 -17.10 -10.45 17.61
C ASN A 225 -15.88 -9.71 17.03
N CYS A 226 -14.70 -10.32 17.02
CA CYS A 226 -13.55 -9.74 16.36
C CYS A 226 -13.63 -9.95 14.85
N THR A 227 -14.15 -8.96 14.13
CA THR A 227 -14.12 -8.98 12.67
C THR A 227 -12.71 -8.70 12.18
N MET A 228 -12.15 -9.66 11.45
CA MET A 228 -10.88 -9.49 10.77
C MET A 228 -11.00 -8.35 9.74
N PRO A 229 -10.17 -7.31 9.80
CA PRO A 229 -10.11 -6.35 8.73
C PRO A 229 -9.66 -7.06 7.45
N LEU A 230 -10.43 -6.85 6.37
CA LEU A 230 -10.09 -7.35 5.06
C LEU A 230 -8.77 -6.75 4.60
N MET A 231 -8.03 -7.59 3.89
CA MET A 231 -6.93 -7.17 3.05
C MET A 231 -7.34 -7.38 1.60
N ALA A 232 -7.14 -6.36 0.76
CA ALA A 232 -7.12 -6.56 -0.67
C ALA A 232 -5.72 -7.03 -1.05
N SER A 233 -5.61 -8.33 -1.36
CA SER A 233 -4.35 -8.93 -1.81
C SER A 233 -4.23 -8.79 -3.31
N LEU A 234 -3.18 -8.12 -3.76
CA LEU A 234 -2.86 -8.04 -5.17
C LEU A 234 -1.74 -9.03 -5.51
N SER A 235 -1.93 -9.76 -6.59
CA SER A 235 -0.90 -10.61 -7.18
C SER A 235 -0.73 -10.24 -8.65
N ALA A 236 0.52 -10.18 -9.10
CA ALA A 236 0.81 -10.15 -10.52
C ALA A 236 0.47 -11.53 -11.08
N GLY A 237 -0.78 -11.70 -11.53
CA GLY A 237 -1.14 -12.81 -12.38
C GLY A 237 -0.26 -12.81 -13.64
N ASP A 238 -0.12 -13.98 -14.26
CA ASP A 238 0.60 -14.14 -15.52
C ASP A 238 -0.24 -13.53 -16.66
N HIS A 239 -0.44 -12.21 -16.61
CA HIS A 239 -1.19 -11.46 -17.61
C HIS A 239 -0.26 -11.17 -18.77
N GLY A 240 -0.26 -12.10 -19.74
CA GLY A 240 0.45 -11.93 -20.98
C GLY A 240 0.00 -10.66 -21.70
N ARG A 241 0.81 -9.60 -21.65
CA ARG A 241 1.02 -8.47 -22.60
C ARG A 241 -0.16 -7.93 -23.44
N THR A 242 -1.42 -8.17 -23.12
CA THR A 242 -2.55 -7.56 -23.84
C THR A 242 -2.80 -6.18 -23.20
N GLY A 243 -2.46 -5.12 -23.95
CA GLY A 243 -2.53 -3.72 -23.49
C GLY A 243 -3.95 -3.17 -23.32
N HIS A 244 -4.84 -3.90 -22.66
CA HIS A 244 -6.17 -3.39 -22.30
C HIS A 244 -6.04 -2.62 -20.98
N ALA A 245 -6.63 -1.43 -20.95
CA ALA A 245 -6.72 -0.62 -19.75
C ALA A 245 -7.37 -1.45 -18.63
N CYS A 246 -6.71 -1.54 -17.47
CA CYS A 246 -7.26 -2.19 -16.28
C CYS A 246 -8.62 -1.56 -15.96
N SER A 247 -9.69 -2.25 -16.31
CA SER A 247 -11.00 -1.99 -15.75
C SER A 247 -10.94 -2.45 -14.30
N CYS A 248 -11.51 -1.70 -13.35
CA CYS A 248 -11.60 -2.11 -11.93
C CYS A 248 -12.44 -3.39 -11.70
N THR A 249 -12.73 -4.14 -12.77
CA THR A 249 -13.41 -5.42 -12.82
C THR A 249 -12.44 -6.61 -12.74
N ASP A 250 -11.13 -6.41 -12.83
CA ASP A 250 -10.16 -7.47 -12.53
C ASP A 250 -10.33 -7.87 -11.05
N THR A 251 -10.50 -9.17 -10.79
CA THR A 251 -10.98 -9.72 -9.52
C THR A 251 -10.07 -9.30 -8.36
N ILE A 252 -10.51 -8.31 -7.57
CA ILE A 252 -9.91 -8.03 -6.27
C ILE A 252 -10.45 -9.09 -5.33
N ASP A 253 -9.58 -10.00 -4.92
CA ASP A 253 -9.94 -10.99 -3.94
C ASP A 253 -10.07 -10.32 -2.56
N LEU A 254 -11.31 -9.98 -2.22
CA LEU A 254 -11.74 -9.48 -0.93
C LEU A 254 -12.09 -10.62 0.05
N SER A 255 -11.89 -11.89 -0.33
CA SER A 255 -12.42 -13.05 0.40
C SER A 255 -11.38 -13.81 1.24
N GLN A 256 -10.11 -13.37 1.26
CA GLN A 256 -9.02 -14.18 1.81
C GLN A 256 -8.67 -13.85 3.26
N PRO A 257 -8.80 -14.83 4.17
CA PRO A 257 -7.73 -15.31 5.01
C PRO A 257 -7.03 -16.49 4.28
N LEU A 258 -6.09 -16.19 3.36
CA LEU A 258 -5.16 -17.11 2.68
C LEU A 258 -5.67 -18.53 2.26
N VAL A 259 -6.23 -18.69 1.05
CA VAL A 259 -6.05 -19.87 0.16
C VAL A 259 -6.20 -19.49 -1.33
N ARG A 260 -5.17 -19.77 -2.14
CA ARG A 260 -5.21 -19.70 -3.61
C ARG A 260 -6.40 -20.47 -4.19
N ASP A 261 -7.29 -19.80 -4.94
CA ASP A 261 -7.79 -20.31 -6.22
C ASP A 261 -8.47 -19.24 -7.09
N ARG A 262 -8.38 -19.47 -8.40
CA ARG A 262 -8.83 -18.58 -9.48
C ARG A 262 -10.36 -18.40 -9.48
N VAL A 263 -10.82 -17.16 -9.66
CA VAL A 263 -12.18 -16.89 -10.16
C VAL A 263 -12.16 -15.83 -11.25
N CYS A 264 -12.68 -16.23 -12.40
CA CYS A 264 -12.85 -15.44 -13.62
C CYS A 264 -14.30 -15.62 -14.09
N SER A 265 -15.07 -14.54 -14.19
CA SER A 265 -16.07 -14.31 -15.25
C SER A 265 -16.70 -12.91 -15.14
N THR A 266 -16.40 -12.08 -16.15
CA THR A 266 -17.20 -11.01 -16.80
C THR A 266 -18.28 -10.22 -16.03
N CYS A 267 -18.17 -8.88 -16.06
CA CYS A 267 -19.05 -8.00 -16.87
C CYS A 267 -18.64 -6.51 -16.79
N ALA A 268 -18.95 -5.79 -17.87
CA ALA A 268 -18.72 -4.37 -18.10
C ALA A 268 -19.87 -3.49 -17.59
N GLU A 269 -19.54 -2.28 -17.14
CA GLU A 269 -20.10 -0.99 -17.59
C GLU A 269 -19.80 0.14 -16.61
N ALA A 270 -19.64 1.35 -17.17
CA ALA A 270 -19.72 2.69 -16.58
C ALA A 270 -18.40 3.50 -16.55
N THR A 271 -18.07 4.10 -17.70
CA THR A 271 -17.69 5.53 -17.79
C THR A 271 -17.71 5.99 -19.25
N HIS A 272 -18.90 6.38 -19.74
CA HIS A 272 -18.99 7.40 -20.79
C HIS A 272 -19.42 8.70 -20.11
N GLY A 273 -18.50 9.65 -20.02
CA GLY A 273 -18.75 10.98 -19.47
C GLY A 273 -17.76 12.00 -20.02
N ALA A 274 -18.18 12.65 -21.11
CA ALA A 274 -17.68 13.92 -21.65
C ALA A 274 -16.19 14.03 -22.06
N VAL A 275 -15.89 13.62 -23.30
CA VAL A 275 -14.82 14.27 -24.09
C VAL A 275 -15.50 15.27 -25.02
N ALA A 276 -15.30 16.56 -24.76
CA ALA A 276 -15.68 17.62 -25.67
C ALA A 276 -14.84 17.50 -26.96
N SER A 277 -15.53 17.29 -28.08
CA SER A 277 -14.97 17.25 -29.42
C SER A 277 -14.48 18.65 -29.82
N VAL A 278 -13.16 18.83 -29.90
CA VAL A 278 -12.53 19.97 -30.58
C VAL A 278 -12.34 19.57 -32.04
N ARG A 279 -13.07 20.24 -32.93
CA ARG A 279 -12.92 20.10 -34.39
C ARG A 279 -11.55 20.62 -34.85
N PRO A 280 -10.86 19.96 -35.79
CA PRO A 280 -9.70 20.53 -36.44
C PRO A 280 -10.14 21.45 -37.59
N GLU A 281 -9.79 22.73 -37.52
CA GLU A 281 -9.80 23.60 -38.69
C GLU A 281 -8.57 23.31 -39.55
N THR A 282 -8.85 22.94 -40.80
CA THR A 282 -7.91 22.86 -41.90
C THR A 282 -7.65 24.26 -42.46
N ALA A 283 -6.38 24.64 -42.61
CA ALA A 283 -6.00 25.68 -43.59
C ALA A 283 -4.57 25.46 -44.07
N ALA A 284 -4.48 25.03 -45.32
CA ALA A 284 -3.26 24.98 -46.11
C ALA A 284 -2.86 26.37 -46.63
N SER A 285 -1.56 26.51 -46.85
CA SER A 285 -0.94 27.29 -47.94
C SER A 285 -1.07 28.82 -47.91
N ARG A 286 0.06 29.50 -47.63
CA ARG A 286 0.56 30.60 -48.48
C ARG A 286 2.07 30.78 -48.31
N ARG A 287 2.81 30.43 -49.37
CA ARG A 287 4.18 30.89 -49.65
C ARG A 287 4.11 32.23 -50.38
N SER A 288 4.85 33.24 -49.89
CA SER A 288 5.49 34.29 -50.69
C SER A 288 6.57 34.96 -49.81
N LYS A 289 7.86 34.66 -49.97
CA LYS A 289 8.84 35.51 -50.67
C LYS A 289 8.58 37.02 -50.54
N MET A 290 9.42 37.74 -49.80
CA MET A 290 10.42 38.68 -50.35
C MET A 290 11.21 39.41 -49.24
N ARG A 291 12.54 39.49 -49.44
CA ARG A 291 13.50 40.62 -49.22
C ARG A 291 13.35 41.40 -47.88
N GLY A 292 14.31 41.43 -46.97
CA GLY A 292 15.72 41.80 -47.17
C GLY A 292 15.85 43.33 -47.11
N CYS A 293 16.38 43.87 -46.01
CA CYS A 293 17.17 45.11 -45.91
C CYS A 293 17.53 45.41 -44.43
N SER A 294 18.83 45.36 -44.12
CA SER A 294 19.50 46.22 -43.11
C SER A 294 19.74 47.60 -43.74
N PRO A 295 20.03 48.66 -42.96
CA PRO A 295 21.31 48.83 -42.27
C PRO A 295 21.22 48.67 -40.75
#